data_AF-A0A7Y3UR65-F1
#
_entry.id   AF-A0A7Y3UR65-F1
#
_cell.length_a   1.000
_cell.length_b   1.000
_cell.length_c   1.000
_cell.angle_alpha   90.00
_cell.angle_beta   90.00
_cell.angle_gamma   90.00
#
_symmetry.space_group_name_H-M   'P 1'
#
loop_
_entity.id
_entity.type
_entity.pdbx_description
1 polymer ?
#
loop_
_entity_poly.entity_id
_entity_poly.type
_entity_poly.pdbx_seq_one_letter_code
_entity_poly.pdbx_strand_id
1 'polypeptide(L)'
;MALAHNLGFPHISGDREARARHWQAQRDAGIQLLPVGDFAWHDQPFDLSWAQLFDEVAQAKALGHAVKPVVIGPLTYLWQGENNGSIETLELLERLLPLYDQYLNRLAAMGVEWVQIDEPILAEDLPQDWKNAYERVYNILQRAPLKKLIATYYGGLDGNLGLAVNLPVDGLHVDLVQAPEQYQTLLDRLPTYKVLSLGLVDGRTAAACDLGETLGLLHDAHERLGERLWLAPACSLSRSPVEVAVQKCQEVAVLAAALDENRAAA
;
A
#
# COMPACT_ATOMS: atom_id res chain seq x y z
N MET A 1 13.46 -3.15 -13.40
CA MET A 1 12.52 -2.14 -13.88
C MET A 1 11.72 -1.63 -12.70
N ALA A 2 11.44 -0.33 -12.63
CA ALA A 2 10.60 0.21 -11.58
C ALA A 2 9.14 -0.24 -11.78
N LEU A 3 8.46 -0.64 -10.70
CA LEU A 3 7.09 -1.15 -10.81
C LEU A 3 6.08 -0.03 -10.51
N ALA A 4 5.17 0.23 -11.45
CA ALA A 4 4.03 1.12 -11.24
C ALA A 4 2.86 0.37 -10.56
N HIS A 5 2.46 0.84 -9.38
CA HIS A 5 1.26 0.37 -8.70
C HIS A 5 0.47 1.53 -8.09
N ASN A 6 -0.70 1.25 -7.51
CA ASN A 6 -1.43 2.15 -6.65
C ASN A 6 -1.82 1.47 -5.33
N LEU A 7 -2.37 2.26 -4.40
CA LEU A 7 -2.73 1.81 -3.05
C LEU A 7 -4.21 1.49 -2.88
N GLY A 8 -5.02 1.86 -3.84
CA GLY A 8 -6.47 1.71 -3.84
C GLY A 8 -7.04 2.46 -5.04
N PHE A 9 -8.30 2.22 -5.36
CA PHE A 9 -8.97 2.83 -6.50
C PHE A 9 -10.45 3.04 -6.18
N PRO A 10 -11.10 4.08 -6.73
CA PRO A 10 -12.52 4.33 -6.48
C PRO A 10 -13.39 3.13 -6.89
N HIS A 11 -14.30 2.76 -6.00
CA HIS A 11 -15.27 1.69 -6.26
C HIS A 11 -16.67 2.28 -6.39
N ILE A 12 -17.27 2.14 -7.58
CA ILE A 12 -18.70 2.40 -7.75
C ILE A 12 -19.41 1.08 -7.41
N SER A 13 -19.70 0.92 -6.11
CA SER A 13 -20.49 -0.11 -5.42
C SER A 13 -20.91 -1.38 -6.18
N GLY A 14 -20.61 -2.57 -5.64
CA GLY A 14 -21.29 -3.87 -5.86
C GLY A 14 -21.36 -4.46 -7.28
N ASP A 15 -21.30 -3.64 -8.32
CA ASP A 15 -21.44 -3.97 -9.71
C ASP A 15 -20.16 -4.64 -10.22
N ARG A 16 -20.34 -5.89 -10.61
CA ARG A 16 -19.29 -6.73 -11.17
C ARG A 16 -18.68 -6.12 -12.43
N GLU A 17 -19.49 -5.49 -13.28
CA GLU A 17 -19.02 -4.88 -14.52
C GLU A 17 -18.28 -3.56 -14.27
N ALA A 18 -18.76 -2.73 -13.35
CA ALA A 18 -18.05 -1.52 -12.93
C ALA A 18 -16.64 -1.85 -12.41
N ARG A 19 -16.50 -2.85 -11.54
CA ARG A 19 -15.19 -3.30 -11.05
C ARG A 19 -14.27 -3.73 -12.20
N ALA A 20 -14.80 -4.53 -13.14
CA ALA A 20 -14.03 -4.96 -14.31
C ALA A 20 -13.55 -3.77 -15.16
N ARG A 21 -14.41 -2.78 -15.41
CA ARG A 21 -14.04 -1.54 -16.12
C ARG A 21 -12.96 -0.76 -15.37
N HIS A 22 -13.02 -0.69 -14.04
CA HIS A 22 -12.03 0.03 -13.24
C HIS A 22 -10.67 -0.66 -13.21
N TRP A 23 -10.63 -2.00 -13.12
CA TRP A 23 -9.37 -2.74 -13.24
C TRP A 23 -8.76 -2.59 -14.63
N GLN A 24 -9.61 -2.64 -15.67
CA GLN A 24 -9.14 -2.42 -17.03
C GLN A 24 -8.61 -0.99 -17.22
N ALA A 25 -9.30 0.03 -16.71
CA ALA A 25 -8.84 1.42 -16.80
C ALA A 25 -7.48 1.64 -16.10
N GLN A 26 -7.27 1.04 -14.93
CA GLN A 26 -5.97 1.07 -14.26
C GLN A 26 -4.88 0.35 -15.07
N ARG A 27 -5.22 -0.80 -15.66
CA ARG A 27 -4.29 -1.54 -16.52
C ARG A 27 -3.91 -0.73 -17.77
N ASP A 28 -4.88 -0.10 -18.40
CA ASP A 28 -4.70 0.76 -19.58
C ASP A 28 -3.90 2.02 -19.23
N ALA A 29 -4.02 2.51 -17.99
CA ALA A 29 -3.19 3.58 -17.44
C ALA A 29 -1.73 3.17 -17.17
N GLY A 30 -1.37 1.89 -17.36
CA GLY A 30 0.00 1.39 -17.20
C GLY A 30 0.31 0.79 -15.81
N ILE A 31 -0.70 0.61 -14.95
CA ILE A 31 -0.52 -0.04 -13.66
C ILE A 31 -0.25 -1.54 -13.86
N GLN A 32 0.77 -2.05 -13.18
CA GLN A 32 1.22 -3.44 -13.31
C GLN A 32 0.62 -4.36 -12.24
N LEU A 33 0.43 -3.83 -11.03
CA LEU A 33 -0.11 -4.58 -9.90
C LEU A 33 -1.35 -3.86 -9.35
N LEU A 34 -2.54 -4.44 -9.63
CA LEU A 34 -3.82 -3.77 -9.37
C LEU A 34 -4.31 -3.99 -7.93
N PRO A 35 -4.70 -2.94 -7.19
CA PRO A 35 -5.35 -3.08 -5.90
C PRO A 35 -6.74 -3.69 -6.08
N VAL A 36 -7.10 -4.59 -5.16
CA VAL A 36 -8.41 -5.22 -5.07
C VAL A 36 -8.92 -5.13 -3.64
N GLY A 37 -10.21 -4.88 -3.44
CA GLY A 37 -10.76 -4.54 -2.13
C GLY A 37 -10.89 -3.04 -1.91
N ASP A 38 -11.75 -2.69 -0.95
CA ASP A 38 -11.97 -1.33 -0.52
C ASP A 38 -11.92 -1.24 1.01
N PHE A 39 -10.86 -0.62 1.52
CA PHE A 39 -10.78 -0.21 2.92
C PHE A 39 -10.37 1.26 2.95
N ALA A 40 -11.35 2.16 2.84
CA ALA A 40 -11.12 3.55 3.17
C ALA A 40 -10.96 3.67 4.70
N TRP A 41 -9.81 4.18 5.13
CA TRP A 41 -9.42 4.39 6.54
C TRP A 41 -10.41 5.23 7.38
N HIS A 42 -11.48 5.80 6.80
CA HIS A 42 -12.52 6.47 7.59
C HIS A 42 -13.99 6.11 7.27
N ASP A 43 -14.28 5.10 6.43
CA ASP A 43 -15.68 4.86 5.98
C ASP A 43 -16.28 3.50 6.36
N GLN A 44 -15.57 2.65 7.10
CA GLN A 44 -16.08 1.31 7.43
C GLN A 44 -16.40 1.21 8.94
N PRO A 45 -17.69 1.14 9.34
CA PRO A 45 -18.02 0.59 10.66
C PRO A 45 -17.47 -0.84 10.74
N PHE A 46 -17.14 -1.29 11.96
CA PHE A 46 -16.47 -2.55 12.33
C PHE A 46 -17.09 -3.85 11.74
N ASP A 47 -17.12 -4.01 10.41
CA ASP A 47 -17.58 -5.21 9.73
C ASP A 47 -16.50 -5.66 8.74
N LEU A 48 -15.68 -6.59 9.22
CA LEU A 48 -14.62 -7.25 8.48
C LEU A 48 -15.23 -8.30 7.53
N SER A 49 -16.00 -7.86 6.52
CA SER A 49 -16.56 -8.76 5.51
C SER A 49 -15.56 -9.03 4.39
N TRP A 50 -14.63 -9.95 4.65
CA TRP A 50 -13.61 -10.38 3.68
C TRP A 50 -14.17 -11.23 2.54
N ALA A 51 -15.44 -11.65 2.62
CA ALA A 51 -16.08 -12.46 1.59
C ALA A 51 -16.08 -11.74 0.23
N GLN A 52 -16.44 -10.46 0.23
CA GLN A 52 -16.43 -9.63 -0.98
C GLN A 52 -15.01 -9.53 -1.55
N LEU A 53 -13.98 -9.36 -0.71
CA LEU A 53 -12.59 -9.30 -1.16
C LEU A 53 -12.21 -10.57 -1.93
N PHE A 54 -12.60 -11.75 -1.45
CA PHE A 54 -12.31 -13.01 -2.14
C PHE A 54 -13.00 -13.10 -3.50
N ASP A 55 -14.26 -12.66 -3.60
CA ASP A 55 -14.98 -12.66 -4.88
C ASP A 55 -14.36 -11.70 -5.88
N GLU A 56 -13.93 -10.53 -5.42
CA GLU A 56 -13.23 -9.55 -6.25
C GLU A 56 -11.87 -10.05 -6.73
N VAL A 57 -11.08 -10.68 -5.86
CA VAL A 57 -9.80 -11.29 -6.23
C VAL A 57 -10.00 -12.40 -7.25
N ALA A 58 -10.97 -13.29 -7.03
CA ALA A 58 -11.29 -14.35 -7.98
C ALA A 58 -11.70 -13.78 -9.34
N GLN A 59 -12.52 -12.72 -9.34
CA GLN A 59 -12.96 -12.05 -10.55
C GLN A 59 -11.80 -11.41 -11.31
N ALA A 60 -10.99 -10.58 -10.65
CA ALA A 60 -9.89 -9.86 -11.28
C ALA A 60 -8.83 -10.82 -11.84
N LYS A 61 -8.55 -11.92 -11.13
CA LYS A 61 -7.66 -12.98 -11.64
C LYS A 61 -8.25 -13.72 -12.83
N ALA A 62 -9.56 -13.99 -12.85
CA ALA A 62 -10.22 -14.60 -14.00
C ALA A 62 -10.17 -13.73 -15.26
N LEU A 63 -10.06 -12.40 -15.09
CA LEU A 63 -9.83 -11.43 -16.17
C LEU A 63 -8.35 -11.34 -16.60
N GLY A 64 -7.45 -12.09 -15.96
CA GLY A 64 -6.01 -12.14 -16.31
C GLY A 64 -5.17 -11.04 -15.65
N HIS A 65 -5.69 -10.32 -14.65
CA HIS A 65 -4.93 -9.28 -13.97
C HIS A 65 -4.03 -9.85 -12.86
N ALA A 66 -2.83 -9.27 -12.74
CA ALA A 66 -2.01 -9.41 -11.53
C ALA A 66 -2.58 -8.48 -10.45
N VAL A 67 -2.90 -9.04 -9.29
CA VAL A 67 -3.64 -8.35 -8.23
C VAL A 67 -2.90 -8.35 -6.92
N LYS A 68 -3.13 -7.28 -6.16
CA LYS A 68 -2.67 -7.08 -4.80
C LYS A 68 -3.88 -6.68 -3.94
N PRO A 69 -4.48 -7.60 -3.19
CA PRO A 69 -5.54 -7.29 -2.25
C PRO A 69 -5.07 -6.23 -1.25
N VAL A 70 -5.92 -5.25 -0.97
CA VAL A 70 -5.69 -4.20 -0.01
C VAL A 70 -6.56 -4.49 1.21
N VAL A 71 -5.94 -4.43 2.38
CA VAL A 71 -6.57 -4.72 3.65
C VAL A 71 -6.17 -3.66 4.66
N ILE A 72 -7.06 -3.26 5.56
CA ILE A 72 -6.66 -2.44 6.71
C ILE A 72 -5.75 -3.27 7.63
N GLY A 73 -4.75 -2.64 8.24
CA GLY A 73 -3.88 -3.29 9.20
C GLY A 73 -4.56 -3.53 10.55
N PRO A 74 -4.20 -4.61 11.27
CA PRO A 74 -4.84 -4.95 12.54
C PRO A 74 -4.62 -3.88 13.62
N LEU A 75 -3.49 -3.18 13.61
CA LEU A 75 -3.24 -2.12 14.60
C LEU A 75 -4.04 -0.88 14.24
N THR A 76 -3.98 -0.44 12.98
CA THR A 76 -4.83 0.66 12.51
C THR A 76 -6.32 0.39 12.68
N TYR A 77 -6.78 -0.84 12.48
CA TYR A 77 -8.17 -1.22 12.71
C TYR A 77 -8.59 -1.04 14.16
N LEU A 78 -7.75 -1.48 15.11
CA LEU A 78 -8.02 -1.31 16.53
C LEU A 78 -7.88 0.16 16.97
N TRP A 79 -6.94 0.90 16.41
CA TRP A 79 -6.73 2.32 16.71
C TRP A 79 -7.93 3.18 16.37
N GLN A 80 -8.73 2.80 15.35
CA GLN A 80 -9.98 3.48 14.97
C GLN A 80 -11.16 3.22 15.92
N GLY A 81 -10.99 2.37 16.94
CA GLY A 81 -12.03 2.09 17.93
C GLY A 81 -12.32 3.26 18.86
N GLU A 82 -13.33 3.14 19.73
CA GLU A 82 -13.77 4.25 20.59
C GLU A 82 -12.70 4.74 21.59
N ASN A 83 -11.65 3.95 21.84
CA ASN A 83 -10.57 4.25 22.79
C ASN A 83 -9.18 4.19 22.12
N ASN A 84 -8.92 5.10 21.17
CA ASN A 84 -7.63 5.21 20.47
C ASN A 84 -6.46 5.17 21.45
N GLY A 85 -5.50 4.28 21.22
CA GLY A 85 -4.26 4.20 22.01
C GLY A 85 -4.36 3.50 23.36
N SER A 86 -5.53 3.03 23.78
CA SER A 86 -5.66 2.32 25.06
C SER A 86 -5.10 0.89 25.00
N ILE A 87 -4.65 0.37 26.16
CA ILE A 87 -4.12 -1.00 26.27
C ILE A 87 -5.25 -2.02 26.13
N GLU A 88 -6.44 -1.72 26.65
CA GLU A 88 -7.63 -2.58 26.57
C GLU A 88 -8.03 -2.83 25.10
N THR A 89 -7.90 -1.80 24.25
CA THR A 89 -8.10 -1.94 22.81
C THR A 89 -7.02 -2.81 22.17
N LEU A 90 -5.76 -2.68 22.61
CA LEU A 90 -4.64 -3.48 22.12
C LEU A 90 -4.75 -4.98 22.48
N GLU A 91 -5.37 -5.31 23.62
CA GLU A 91 -5.63 -6.70 24.04
C GLU A 91 -6.53 -7.46 23.05
N LEU A 92 -7.39 -6.74 22.30
CA LEU A 92 -8.23 -7.34 21.26
C LEU A 92 -7.43 -7.96 20.10
N LEU A 93 -6.14 -7.63 19.97
CA LEU A 93 -5.24 -8.25 18.99
C LEU A 93 -5.23 -9.78 19.08
N GLU A 94 -5.34 -10.35 20.27
CA GLU A 94 -5.30 -11.81 20.44
C GLU A 94 -6.46 -12.51 19.73
N ARG A 95 -7.61 -11.82 19.63
CA ARG A 95 -8.79 -12.31 18.92
C ARG A 95 -8.76 -11.96 17.44
N LEU A 96 -8.10 -10.86 17.08
CA LEU A 96 -8.04 -10.33 15.72
C LEU A 96 -7.02 -11.07 14.84
N LEU A 97 -5.83 -11.36 15.37
CA LEU A 97 -4.73 -11.95 14.59
C LEU A 97 -5.05 -13.33 13.99
N PRO A 98 -5.75 -14.25 14.68
CA PRO A 98 -6.17 -15.51 14.07
C PRO A 98 -7.07 -15.33 12.85
N LEU A 99 -7.85 -14.25 12.81
CA LEU A 99 -8.70 -13.94 11.65
C LEU A 99 -7.85 -13.46 10.48
N TYR A 100 -6.93 -12.52 10.72
CA TYR A 100 -5.97 -12.07 9.69
C TYR A 100 -5.16 -13.24 9.12
N ASP A 101 -4.66 -14.14 9.98
CA ASP A 101 -3.93 -15.32 9.51
C ASP A 101 -4.79 -16.20 8.58
N GLN A 102 -6.05 -16.46 8.94
CA GLN A 102 -6.98 -17.20 8.08
C GLN A 102 -7.18 -16.50 6.73
N TYR A 103 -7.36 -15.19 6.73
CA TYR A 103 -7.59 -14.42 5.50
C TYR A 103 -6.36 -14.38 4.61
N LEU A 104 -5.18 -14.13 5.16
CA LEU A 104 -3.93 -14.13 4.41
C LEU A 104 -3.62 -15.51 3.82
N ASN A 105 -3.81 -16.59 4.59
CA ASN A 105 -3.64 -17.95 4.07
C ASN A 105 -4.63 -18.26 2.94
N ARG A 106 -5.88 -17.77 3.04
CA ARG A 106 -6.87 -17.93 1.97
C ARG A 106 -6.49 -17.14 0.70
N LEU A 107 -6.01 -15.91 0.83
CA LEU A 107 -5.49 -15.14 -0.31
C LEU A 107 -4.32 -15.88 -0.97
N ALA A 108 -3.38 -16.40 -0.19
CA ALA A 108 -2.27 -17.19 -0.71
C ALA A 108 -2.75 -18.45 -1.45
N ALA A 109 -3.76 -19.16 -0.91
CA ALA A 109 -4.35 -20.34 -1.55
C ALA A 109 -5.06 -20.00 -2.88
N MET A 110 -5.51 -18.76 -3.06
CA MET A 110 -6.02 -18.25 -4.33
C MET A 110 -4.90 -17.88 -5.31
N GLY A 111 -3.63 -18.05 -4.94
CA GLY A 111 -2.45 -17.73 -5.73
C GLY A 111 -2.14 -16.23 -5.80
N VAL A 112 -2.52 -15.46 -4.77
CA VAL A 112 -2.12 -14.05 -4.64
C VAL A 112 -0.66 -14.00 -4.18
N GLU A 113 0.18 -13.21 -4.86
CA GLU A 113 1.58 -13.06 -4.47
C GLU A 113 1.78 -11.95 -3.43
N TRP A 114 1.08 -10.83 -3.56
CA TRP A 114 1.25 -9.65 -2.70
C TRP A 114 -0.05 -9.26 -2.03
N VAL A 115 0.00 -8.91 -0.75
CA VAL A 115 -1.06 -8.17 -0.04
C VAL A 115 -0.53 -6.81 0.36
N GLN A 116 -1.36 -5.78 0.27
CA GLN A 116 -1.12 -4.49 0.90
C GLN A 116 -1.87 -4.44 2.22
N ILE A 117 -1.17 -4.10 3.30
CA ILE A 117 -1.75 -3.90 4.62
C ILE A 117 -1.56 -2.42 4.98
N ASP A 118 -2.67 -1.70 5.08
CA ASP A 118 -2.69 -0.27 5.35
C ASP A 118 -2.51 -0.01 6.84
N GLU A 119 -1.37 0.58 7.20
CA GLU A 119 -1.04 0.99 8.58
C GLU A 119 -0.71 2.49 8.66
N PRO A 120 -1.63 3.40 8.28
CA PRO A 120 -1.41 4.84 8.35
C PRO A 120 -1.07 5.36 9.76
N ILE A 121 -1.48 4.65 10.83
CA ILE A 121 -1.14 5.07 12.20
C ILE A 121 0.37 5.00 12.48
N LEU A 122 1.17 4.36 11.62
CA LEU A 122 2.63 4.42 11.69
C LEU A 122 3.17 5.85 11.52
N ALA A 123 2.41 6.74 10.89
CA ALA A 123 2.71 8.16 10.78
C ALA A 123 2.21 8.99 11.98
N GLU A 124 1.57 8.36 12.97
CA GLU A 124 1.13 9.03 14.21
C GLU A 124 2.16 8.86 15.35
N ASP A 125 2.04 9.68 16.39
CA ASP A 125 2.82 9.50 17.62
C ASP A 125 2.25 8.36 18.47
N LEU A 126 2.78 7.16 18.26
CA LEU A 126 2.30 5.94 18.89
C LEU A 126 2.85 5.77 20.32
N PRO A 127 2.04 5.33 21.30
CA PRO A 127 2.53 4.88 22.59
C PRO A 127 3.49 3.68 22.45
N GLN A 128 4.38 3.50 23.42
CA GLN A 128 5.40 2.44 23.37
C GLN A 128 4.79 1.03 23.23
N ASP A 129 3.67 0.76 23.90
CA ASP A 129 2.98 -0.54 23.82
C ASP A 129 2.49 -0.85 22.40
N TRP A 130 2.05 0.17 21.66
CA TRP A 130 1.64 0.04 20.26
C TRP A 130 2.85 -0.19 19.35
N LYS A 131 3.95 0.54 19.57
CA LYS A 131 5.23 0.29 18.85
C LYS A 131 5.72 -1.14 19.05
N ASN A 132 5.67 -1.64 20.28
CA ASN A 132 6.04 -3.02 20.61
C ASN A 132 5.10 -4.04 19.95
N ALA A 133 3.80 -3.71 19.84
CA ALA A 133 2.82 -4.58 19.23
C ALA A 133 3.05 -4.77 17.73
N TYR A 134 3.55 -3.76 17.00
CA TYR A 134 3.89 -3.88 15.57
C TYR A 134 4.83 -5.05 15.30
N GLU A 135 5.95 -5.15 16.03
CA GLU A 135 6.90 -6.25 15.85
C GLU A 135 6.22 -7.61 16.09
N ARG A 136 5.43 -7.74 17.17
CA ARG A 136 4.72 -8.98 17.49
C ARG A 136 3.72 -9.37 16.39
N VAL A 137 2.91 -8.42 15.96
CA VAL A 137 1.86 -8.62 14.95
C VAL A 137 2.47 -9.10 13.64
N TYR A 138 3.45 -8.36 13.11
CA TYR A 138 4.02 -8.70 11.81
C TYR A 138 4.93 -9.93 11.88
N ASN A 139 5.50 -10.26 13.04
CA ASN A 139 6.15 -11.55 13.24
C ASN A 139 5.19 -12.75 13.14
N ILE A 140 3.92 -12.58 13.49
CA ILE A 140 2.90 -13.62 13.33
C ILE A 140 2.42 -13.65 11.89
N LEU A 141 2.06 -12.50 11.33
CA LEU A 141 1.48 -12.40 9.98
C LEU A 141 2.47 -12.79 8.88
N GLN A 142 3.78 -12.70 9.10
CA GLN A 142 4.78 -13.12 8.12
C GLN A 142 4.63 -14.61 7.71
N ARG A 143 4.02 -15.45 8.57
CA ARG A 143 3.86 -16.90 8.35
C ARG A 143 3.01 -17.26 7.14
N ALA A 144 2.03 -16.41 6.78
CA ALA A 144 1.19 -16.66 5.61
C ALA A 144 2.06 -16.62 4.32
N PRO A 145 1.91 -17.57 3.38
CA PRO A 145 2.82 -17.72 2.24
C PRO A 145 2.51 -16.77 1.07
N LEU A 146 2.48 -15.47 1.37
CA LEU A 146 2.38 -14.35 0.41
C LEU A 146 3.26 -13.19 0.91
N LYS A 147 3.61 -12.27 0.03
CA LYS A 147 4.43 -11.09 0.34
C LYS A 147 3.58 -9.95 0.90
N LYS A 148 4.10 -9.19 1.86
CA LYS A 148 3.37 -8.11 2.53
C LYS A 148 4.01 -6.76 2.20
N LEU A 149 3.19 -5.85 1.69
CA LEU A 149 3.51 -4.44 1.56
C LEU A 149 2.79 -3.68 2.68
N ILE A 150 3.54 -3.06 3.59
CA ILE A 150 2.97 -2.13 4.58
C ILE A 150 2.84 -0.77 3.93
N ALA A 151 1.64 -0.19 3.92
CA ALA A 151 1.42 1.15 3.40
C ALA A 151 1.09 2.13 4.52
N THR A 152 1.91 3.17 4.64
CA THR A 152 1.66 4.32 5.50
C THR A 152 1.52 5.58 4.64
N TYR A 153 0.59 6.45 5.00
CA TYR A 153 0.28 7.67 4.26
C TYR A 153 -0.33 8.72 5.20
N TYR A 154 -0.46 9.96 4.71
CA TYR A 154 -0.92 11.13 5.48
C TYR A 154 0.09 11.73 6.47
N GLY A 155 1.35 11.27 6.47
CA GLY A 155 2.41 11.85 7.28
C GLY A 155 3.75 11.11 7.14
N GLY A 156 4.77 11.68 7.78
CA GLY A 156 6.10 11.07 7.89
C GLY A 156 6.13 10.00 8.96
N LEU A 157 7.05 9.04 8.82
CA LEU A 157 7.26 8.00 9.83
C LEU A 157 7.91 8.52 11.12
N ASP A 158 8.58 9.67 11.08
CA ASP A 158 9.24 10.32 12.22
C ASP A 158 9.94 9.33 13.18
N GLY A 159 9.55 9.31 14.46
CA GLY A 159 10.09 8.43 15.49
C GLY A 159 9.83 6.94 15.25
N ASN A 160 8.96 6.59 14.31
CA ASN A 160 8.61 5.22 13.94
C ASN A 160 9.35 4.72 12.69
N LEU A 161 10.21 5.53 12.05
CA LEU A 161 10.96 5.11 10.85
C LEU A 161 11.79 3.85 11.10
N GLY A 162 12.49 3.81 12.24
CA GLY A 162 13.28 2.63 12.62
C GLY A 162 12.43 1.38 12.81
N LEU A 163 11.21 1.52 13.33
CA LEU A 163 10.26 0.42 13.48
C LEU A 163 9.78 -0.06 12.10
N ALA A 164 9.20 0.83 11.29
CA ALA A 164 8.62 0.50 9.99
C ALA A 164 9.62 -0.16 9.03
N VAL A 165 10.85 0.35 8.99
CA VAL A 165 11.92 -0.18 8.14
C VAL A 165 12.36 -1.58 8.58
N ASN A 166 12.26 -1.93 9.87
CA ASN A 166 12.68 -3.22 10.39
C ASN A 166 11.56 -4.26 10.54
N LEU A 167 10.30 -3.89 10.25
CA LEU A 167 9.20 -4.86 10.27
C LEU A 167 9.50 -6.06 9.33
N PRO A 168 9.19 -7.30 9.75
CA PRO A 168 9.44 -8.52 8.98
C PRO A 168 8.43 -8.67 7.83
N VAL A 169 8.50 -7.75 6.87
CA VAL A 169 7.63 -7.63 5.70
C VAL A 169 8.45 -7.42 4.44
N ASP A 170 7.88 -7.74 3.29
CA ASP A 170 8.58 -7.74 2.00
C ASP A 170 8.69 -6.35 1.39
N GLY A 171 7.77 -5.43 1.73
CA GLY A 171 7.79 -4.07 1.23
C GLY A 171 7.24 -3.03 2.21
N LEU A 172 7.66 -1.79 1.99
CA LEU A 172 7.17 -0.61 2.70
C LEU A 172 6.81 0.48 1.68
N HIS A 173 5.62 1.06 1.81
CA HIS A 173 5.19 2.25 1.10
C HIS A 173 5.21 3.47 2.02
N VAL A 174 5.73 4.59 1.53
CA VAL A 174 5.77 5.87 2.25
C VAL A 174 5.22 7.02 1.41
N ASP A 175 4.63 8.00 2.09
CA ASP A 175 4.13 9.24 1.50
C ASP A 175 5.25 10.30 1.45
N LEU A 176 5.80 10.51 0.25
CA LEU A 176 6.80 11.54 0.00
C LEU A 176 6.20 12.87 -0.48
N VAL A 177 4.87 12.95 -0.64
CA VAL A 177 4.21 14.24 -0.90
C VAL A 177 4.03 15.01 0.41
N GLN A 178 3.64 14.33 1.49
CA GLN A 178 3.50 14.94 2.81
C GLN A 178 4.82 15.09 3.56
N ALA A 179 5.71 14.11 3.41
CA ALA A 179 6.95 14.04 4.17
C ALA A 179 8.13 13.67 3.26
N PRO A 180 8.50 14.54 2.30
CA PRO A 180 9.63 14.31 1.39
C PRO A 180 10.98 14.20 2.12
N GLU A 181 11.13 14.84 3.28
CA GLU A 181 12.36 14.86 4.08
C GLU A 181 12.78 13.49 4.63
N GLN A 182 11.84 12.54 4.76
CA GLN A 182 12.15 11.20 5.25
C GLN A 182 12.91 10.35 4.20
N TYR A 183 12.90 10.76 2.93
CA TYR A 183 13.38 9.98 1.78
C TYR A 183 14.82 9.48 1.94
N GLN A 184 15.77 10.38 2.22
CA GLN A 184 17.20 10.02 2.30
C GLN A 184 17.46 9.05 3.46
N THR A 185 16.93 9.37 4.65
CA THR A 185 17.06 8.51 5.84
C THR A 185 16.43 7.14 5.63
N LEU A 186 15.29 7.08 4.94
CA LEU A 186 14.61 5.85 4.61
C LEU A 186 15.45 4.98 3.67
N LEU A 187 15.97 5.57 2.58
CA LEU A 187 16.76 4.87 1.58
C LEU A 187 18.06 4.29 2.15
N ASP A 188 18.67 4.99 3.11
CA ASP A 188 19.90 4.56 3.80
C ASP A 188 19.68 3.45 4.83
N ARG A 189 18.50 3.40 5.46
CA ARG A 189 18.19 2.39 6.48
C ARG A 189 17.48 1.17 5.93
N LEU A 190 16.96 1.23 4.69
CA LEU A 190 16.17 0.17 4.10
C LEU A 190 16.99 -1.14 3.94
N PRO A 191 16.49 -2.28 4.44
CA PRO A 191 17.10 -3.57 4.19
C PRO A 191 17.23 -3.89 2.69
N THR A 192 18.31 -4.57 2.31
CA THR A 192 18.63 -4.87 0.91
C THR A 192 17.62 -5.77 0.20
N TYR A 193 16.85 -6.56 0.94
CA TYR A 193 15.81 -7.42 0.38
C TYR A 193 14.47 -6.71 0.19
N LYS A 194 14.25 -5.60 0.91
CA LYS A 194 12.93 -4.98 1.04
C LYS A 194 12.62 -4.14 -0.19
N VAL A 195 11.39 -4.27 -0.67
CA VAL A 195 10.78 -3.41 -1.68
C VAL A 195 10.43 -2.07 -1.06
N LEU A 196 10.77 -0.98 -1.74
CA LEU A 196 10.38 0.36 -1.33
C LEU A 196 9.43 0.95 -2.37
N SER A 197 8.21 1.23 -1.92
CA SER A 197 7.22 1.96 -2.68
C SER A 197 7.21 3.42 -2.29
N LEU A 198 7.38 4.29 -3.29
CA LEU A 198 7.45 5.74 -3.11
C LEU A 198 6.15 6.38 -3.59
N GLY A 199 5.44 7.00 -2.64
CA GLY A 199 4.25 7.79 -2.87
C GLY A 199 4.60 9.21 -3.31
N LEU A 200 4.56 9.46 -4.62
CA LEU A 200 5.11 10.70 -5.23
C LEU A 200 4.04 11.53 -5.92
N VAL A 201 2.95 10.88 -6.32
CA VAL A 201 1.83 11.53 -6.99
C VAL A 201 0.75 11.84 -5.96
N ASP A 202 0.38 13.11 -5.83
CA ASP A 202 -0.64 13.50 -4.87
C ASP A 202 -2.03 12.98 -5.27
N GLY A 203 -2.51 11.94 -4.58
CA GLY A 203 -3.83 11.36 -4.80
C GLY A 203 -4.99 12.19 -4.25
N ARG A 204 -4.69 13.24 -3.47
CA ARG A 204 -5.69 14.05 -2.74
C ARG A 204 -6.20 15.22 -3.55
N THR A 205 -5.47 15.60 -4.60
CA THR A 205 -5.79 16.75 -5.44
C THR A 205 -5.85 16.35 -6.91
N ALA A 206 -6.57 17.14 -7.71
CA ALA A 206 -6.62 16.98 -9.16
C ALA A 206 -5.42 17.65 -9.89
N ALA A 207 -4.53 18.31 -9.15
CA ALA A 207 -3.38 19.02 -9.72
C ALA A 207 -2.38 18.03 -10.30
N ALA A 208 -1.88 18.26 -11.51
CA ALA A 208 -0.89 17.40 -12.14
C ALA A 208 0.43 17.38 -11.34
N CYS A 209 1.07 16.22 -11.26
CA CYS A 209 2.41 16.07 -10.66
C CYS A 209 3.47 16.75 -11.53
N ASP A 210 4.44 17.44 -10.91
CA ASP A 210 5.66 17.88 -11.61
C ASP A 210 6.59 16.68 -11.81
N LEU A 211 6.48 16.08 -13.00
CA LEU A 211 7.24 14.88 -13.36
C LEU A 211 8.75 15.16 -13.44
N GLY A 212 9.15 16.39 -13.79
CA GLY A 212 10.56 16.73 -14.00
C GLY A 212 11.35 16.77 -12.69
N GLU A 213 10.83 17.47 -11.69
CA GLU A 213 11.43 17.51 -10.35
C GLU A 213 11.42 16.12 -9.70
N THR A 214 10.31 15.40 -9.84
CA THR A 214 10.13 14.05 -9.28
C THR A 214 11.15 13.06 -9.85
N LEU A 215 11.39 13.07 -11.17
CA LEU A 215 12.38 12.17 -11.79
C LEU A 215 13.80 12.41 -11.28
N GLY A 216 14.17 13.66 -11.03
CA GLY A 216 15.50 14.00 -10.48
C GLY A 216 15.77 13.34 -9.12
N LEU A 217 14.76 13.25 -8.26
CA LEU A 217 14.86 12.59 -6.95
C LEU A 217 14.98 11.06 -7.07
N LEU A 218 14.41 10.47 -8.12
CA LEU A 218 14.26 9.02 -8.26
C LEU A 218 15.46 8.32 -8.89
N HIS A 219 16.37 9.04 -9.55
CA HIS A 219 17.56 8.41 -10.15
C HIS A 219 18.39 7.65 -9.11
N ASP A 220 18.71 8.28 -7.98
CA ASP A 220 19.49 7.66 -6.91
C ASP A 220 18.81 6.42 -6.33
N ALA A 221 17.48 6.48 -6.13
CA ALA A 221 16.70 5.32 -5.67
C ALA A 221 16.68 4.21 -6.73
N HIS A 222 16.53 4.56 -8.01
CA HIS A 222 16.46 3.58 -9.09
C HIS A 222 17.77 2.81 -9.23
N GLU A 223 18.92 3.49 -9.15
CA GLU A 223 20.23 2.85 -9.18
C GLU A 223 20.44 1.90 -7.98
N ARG A 224 20.02 2.31 -6.78
CA ARG A 224 20.21 1.53 -5.55
C ARG A 224 19.24 0.35 -5.42
N LEU A 225 18.01 0.51 -5.87
CA LEU A 225 16.92 -0.44 -5.61
C LEU A 225 16.58 -1.32 -6.81
N GLY A 226 16.74 -0.81 -8.04
CA GLY A 226 16.38 -1.52 -9.26
C GLY A 226 14.92 -2.01 -9.23
N GLU A 227 14.72 -3.32 -9.32
CA GLU A 227 13.37 -3.95 -9.28
C GLU A 227 12.65 -3.81 -7.93
N ARG A 228 13.37 -3.43 -6.87
CA ARG A 228 12.79 -3.15 -5.56
C ARG A 228 12.19 -1.76 -5.46
N LEU A 229 12.37 -0.90 -6.46
CA LEU A 229 11.75 0.42 -6.50
C LEU A 229 10.35 0.32 -7.11
N TRP A 230 9.35 0.66 -6.31
CA TRP A 230 7.97 0.74 -6.71
C TRP A 230 7.51 2.20 -6.66
N LEU A 231 6.71 2.63 -7.63
CA LEU A 231 6.15 3.98 -7.68
C LEU A 231 4.63 3.90 -7.51
N ALA A 232 4.08 4.83 -6.74
CA ALA A 232 2.66 4.90 -6.45
C ALA A 232 2.17 6.33 -6.18
N PRO A 233 0.85 6.54 -6.17
CA PRO A 233 0.26 7.70 -5.52
C PRO A 233 0.59 7.70 -4.02
N ALA A 234 0.65 8.89 -3.42
CA ALA A 234 0.97 9.12 -2.01
C ALA A 234 -0.01 8.47 -1.02
N CYS A 235 -1.26 8.28 -1.43
CA CYS A 235 -2.29 7.64 -0.61
C CYS A 235 -3.23 6.83 -1.49
N SER A 236 -4.16 6.11 -0.85
CA SER A 236 -5.25 5.45 -1.58
C SER A 236 -6.04 6.44 -2.44
N LEU A 237 -6.32 6.06 -3.69
CA LEU A 237 -7.18 6.82 -4.59
C LEU A 237 -8.66 6.49 -4.38
N SER A 238 -9.03 5.65 -3.41
CA SER A 238 -10.42 5.22 -3.18
C SER A 238 -11.42 6.38 -3.03
N ARG A 239 -10.96 7.57 -2.64
CA ARG A 239 -11.78 8.78 -2.44
C ARG A 239 -11.75 9.77 -3.60
N SER A 240 -10.90 9.54 -4.59
CA SER A 240 -10.77 10.42 -5.75
C SER A 240 -11.92 10.14 -6.73
N PRO A 241 -12.37 11.12 -7.54
CA PRO A 241 -13.18 10.82 -8.71
C PRO A 241 -12.46 9.84 -9.64
N VAL A 242 -13.19 9.00 -10.36
CA VAL A 242 -12.60 7.95 -11.23
C VAL A 242 -11.64 8.56 -12.25
N GLU A 243 -12.01 9.68 -12.86
CA GLU A 243 -11.20 10.37 -13.86
C GLU A 243 -9.87 10.85 -13.27
N VAL A 244 -9.91 11.41 -12.05
CA VAL A 244 -8.72 11.84 -11.32
C VAL A 244 -7.86 10.63 -10.96
N ALA A 245 -8.47 9.54 -10.49
CA ALA A 245 -7.75 8.32 -10.14
C ALA A 245 -7.03 7.71 -11.37
N VAL A 246 -7.68 7.68 -12.53
CA VAL A 246 -7.05 7.24 -13.79
C VAL A 246 -5.90 8.15 -14.17
N GLN A 247 -6.08 9.47 -14.10
CA GLN A 247 -5.01 10.43 -14.37
C GLN A 247 -3.81 10.18 -13.45
N LYS A 248 -4.03 9.95 -12.16
CA LYS A 248 -2.94 9.67 -11.20
C LYS A 248 -2.22 8.36 -11.49
N CYS A 249 -2.95 7.34 -11.93
CA CYS A 249 -2.35 6.10 -12.38
C CYS A 249 -1.43 6.31 -13.61
N GLN A 250 -1.87 7.14 -14.56
CA GLN A 250 -1.08 7.49 -15.74
C GLN A 250 0.20 8.26 -15.36
N GLU A 251 0.09 9.24 -14.46
CA GLU A 251 1.26 9.99 -13.95
C GLU A 251 2.32 9.05 -13.35
N VAL A 252 1.90 8.08 -12.51
CA VAL A 252 2.80 7.08 -11.93
C VAL A 252 3.43 6.18 -13.00
N ALA A 253 2.65 5.73 -13.98
CA ALA A 253 3.15 4.88 -15.05
C ALA A 253 4.18 5.59 -15.94
N VAL A 254 3.96 6.89 -16.24
CA VAL A 254 4.91 7.72 -16.98
C VAL A 254 6.22 7.86 -16.21
N LEU A 255 6.18 8.08 -14.90
CA LEU A 255 7.39 8.13 -14.07
C LEU A 255 8.17 6.81 -14.12
N ALA A 256 7.47 5.67 -14.00
CA ALA A 256 8.12 4.36 -14.01
C ALA A 256 8.78 4.08 -15.37
N ALA A 257 8.09 4.37 -16.47
CA ALA A 257 8.61 4.20 -17.83
C ALA A 257 9.85 5.08 -18.07
N ALA A 258 9.80 6.36 -17.66
CA ALA A 258 10.91 7.29 -17.84
C ALA A 258 12.18 6.85 -17.10
N LEU A 259 12.06 6.26 -15.90
CA LEU A 259 13.21 5.70 -15.17
C LEU A 259 13.84 4.50 -15.89
N ASP A 260 13.00 3.63 -16.44
CA ASP A 260 13.47 2.42 -17.12
C ASP A 260 14.13 2.74 -18.47
N GLU A 261 13.62 3.72 -19.22
CA GLU A 261 14.22 4.22 -20.45
C GLU A 261 15.61 4.82 -20.22
N ASN A 262 15.76 5.60 -19.14
CA ASN A 262 17.04 6.22 -18.81
C ASN A 262 18.12 5.17 -18.47
N ARG A 263 17.73 4.06 -17.83
CA ARG A 263 18.61 2.91 -17.58
C ARG A 263 19.01 2.16 -18.86
N ALA A 264 18.12 2.08 -19.85
CA ALA A 264 18.44 1.44 -21.12
C ALA A 264 19.41 2.28 -21.97
N ALA A 265 19.48 3.59 -21.73
CA ALA A 265 20.35 4.53 -22.42
C ALA A 265 21.72 4.74 -21.75
N ALA A 266 21.88 4.35 -20.48
CA ALA A 266 23.11 4.45 -19.69
C ALA A 266 23.95 3.16 -19.73
#